data_AF-A0A060SBE9-F1
#
_entry.id   AF-A0A060SBE9-F1
#
_cell.length_a   1.000
_cell.length_b   1.000
_cell.length_c   1.000
_cell.angle_alpha   90.00
_cell.angle_beta   90.00
_cell.angle_gamma   90.00
#
_symmetry.space_group_name_H-M   'P 1'
#
loop_
_entity.id
_entity.type
_entity.pdbx_description
1 polymer ?
#
loop_
_entity_poly.entity_id
_entity_poly.type
_entity_poly.pdbx_seq_one_letter_code
_entity_poly.pdbx_strand_id
1 'polypeptide(L)'
;MPKHRKIPSQTPRKPPSVKPPPQVTLGPRIVEEVSVNRPANLFSYGQTGFEQYLTLKEEVCYDYRSPPEFRRLYLEGQRTTKENSIRRLERGLELKDGPLMFEYCLRRLTPNARILSSCDVPPDSTLNEIPVGDILGEIAGLATYSTLVRNRGAFAKVKNTSAQLQLRALAALFRPLWQAHDEYLAALQAREARRLAKVAKAPNQYKCANDECEIQTFTKHSLKRCGGDCPPDKKPYYCSLYCQRIHWVYHREFCKNLSENTEIIDDDGDPAWVDMDDFRPKAFPDPYWDSNWSPWAEREGPEIFIDIKHPSHYRPGEIIRLRTRTLSPVCLSVYKRYWTLPEEARDILDTSLGRQPMNEGHARPQPRA
;
A
#
# COMPACT_ATOMS: atom_id res chain seq x y z
N MET A 1 -81.76 4.69 -34.86
CA MET A 1 -80.69 3.80 -34.37
C MET A 1 -79.35 4.49 -34.58
N PRO A 2 -78.72 5.07 -33.53
CA PRO A 2 -77.50 5.85 -33.68
C PRO A 2 -76.28 4.93 -33.89
N LYS A 3 -75.46 5.26 -34.89
CA LYS A 3 -74.23 4.53 -35.22
C LYS A 3 -73.14 4.86 -34.19
N HIS A 4 -72.77 3.88 -33.37
CA HIS A 4 -71.63 4.01 -32.45
C HIS A 4 -70.31 4.11 -33.24
N ARG A 5 -69.61 5.25 -33.08
CA ARG A 5 -68.23 5.45 -33.53
C ARG A 5 -67.28 4.65 -32.63
N LYS A 6 -66.49 3.75 -33.23
CA LYS A 6 -65.37 3.08 -32.55
C LYS A 6 -64.28 4.09 -32.22
N ILE A 7 -63.90 4.16 -30.94
CA ILE A 7 -62.75 4.95 -30.46
C ILE A 7 -61.48 4.15 -30.80
N PRO A 8 -60.48 4.75 -31.46
CA PRO A 8 -59.23 4.07 -31.79
C PRO A 8 -58.40 3.84 -30.52
N SER A 9 -58.03 2.57 -30.30
CA SER A 9 -57.12 2.12 -29.25
C SER A 9 -55.74 2.75 -29.44
N GLN A 10 -55.35 3.67 -28.54
CA GLN A 10 -54.01 4.23 -28.51
C GLN A 10 -53.04 3.19 -27.95
N THR A 11 -52.14 2.69 -28.79
CA THR A 11 -51.01 1.86 -28.36
C THR A 11 -50.04 2.68 -27.49
N PRO A 12 -49.56 2.15 -26.36
CA PRO A 12 -48.68 2.86 -25.45
C PRO A 12 -47.36 3.21 -26.16
N ARG A 13 -47.00 4.50 -26.18
CA ARG A 13 -45.74 4.98 -26.74
C ARG A 13 -44.58 4.44 -25.88
N LYS A 14 -43.65 3.74 -26.53
CA LYS A 14 -42.39 3.27 -25.93
C LYS A 14 -41.64 4.50 -25.38
N PRO A 15 -41.24 4.52 -24.09
CA PRO A 15 -40.51 5.66 -23.54
C PRO A 15 -39.20 5.86 -24.32
N PRO A 16 -38.78 7.12 -24.54
CA PRO A 16 -37.55 7.41 -25.26
C PRO A 16 -36.38 6.75 -24.55
N SER A 17 -35.59 5.98 -25.31
CA SER A 17 -34.36 5.36 -24.84
C SER A 17 -33.36 6.44 -24.45
N VAL A 18 -33.31 6.78 -23.16
CA VAL A 18 -32.29 7.67 -22.61
C VAL A 18 -30.94 6.96 -22.76
N LYS A 19 -30.10 7.43 -23.68
CA LYS A 19 -28.71 6.95 -23.77
C LYS A 19 -28.04 7.28 -22.42
N PRO A 20 -27.41 6.31 -21.74
CA PRO A 20 -26.67 6.62 -20.52
C PRO A 20 -25.63 7.69 -20.84
N PRO A 21 -25.40 8.64 -19.91
CA PRO A 21 -24.38 9.66 -20.11
C PRO A 21 -23.03 8.97 -20.42
N PRO A 22 -22.20 9.55 -21.31
CA PRO A 22 -20.91 8.99 -21.62
C PRO A 22 -20.14 8.79 -20.32
N GLN A 23 -19.76 7.54 -20.05
CA GLN A 23 -18.96 7.24 -18.87
C GLN A 23 -17.63 7.96 -19.05
N VAL A 24 -17.39 9.00 -18.25
CA VAL A 24 -16.07 9.61 -18.16
C VAL A 24 -15.15 8.50 -17.68
N THR A 25 -14.26 8.04 -18.55
CA THR A 25 -13.19 7.12 -18.18
C THR A 25 -12.25 7.87 -17.26
N LEU A 26 -12.58 7.88 -15.97
CA LEU A 26 -11.68 8.33 -14.92
C LEU A 26 -10.43 7.47 -15.06
N GLY A 27 -9.31 8.13 -15.32
CA GLY A 27 -8.02 7.45 -15.37
C GLY A 27 -7.75 6.70 -14.07
N PRO A 28 -6.73 5.81 -14.05
CA PRO A 28 -6.45 5.01 -12.88
C PRO A 28 -6.27 5.86 -11.63
N ARG A 29 -7.02 5.53 -10.57
CA ARG A 29 -6.98 6.24 -9.29
C ARG A 29 -6.12 5.47 -8.30
N ILE A 30 -5.03 6.07 -7.83
CA ILE A 30 -4.28 5.51 -6.71
C ILE A 30 -5.14 5.65 -5.45
N VAL A 31 -5.43 4.54 -4.81
CA VAL A 31 -6.22 4.49 -3.58
C VAL A 31 -5.40 4.12 -2.36
N GLU A 32 -4.27 3.48 -2.59
CA GLU A 32 -3.38 3.08 -1.52
C GLU A 32 -1.94 3.15 -2.03
N GLU A 33 -1.09 3.80 -1.25
CA GLU A 33 0.35 3.86 -1.51
C GLU A 33 1.08 3.27 -0.30
N VAL A 34 1.64 2.08 -0.49
CA VAL A 34 2.35 1.35 0.55
C VAL A 34 3.84 1.54 0.34
N SER A 35 4.53 2.12 1.32
CA SER A 35 5.99 2.25 1.31
C SER A 35 6.63 1.15 2.15
N VAL A 36 7.34 0.23 1.49
CA VAL A 36 8.07 -0.86 2.14
C VAL A 36 9.56 -0.55 2.09
N ASN A 37 10.02 0.26 3.03
CA ASN A 37 11.44 0.58 3.22
C ASN A 37 11.92 -0.08 4.51
N ARG A 38 12.29 -1.35 4.41
CA ARG A 38 12.70 -2.15 5.56
C ARG A 38 14.23 -2.16 5.67
N PRO A 39 14.85 -1.41 6.60
CA PRO A 39 16.28 -1.52 6.86
C PRO A 39 16.60 -2.93 7.39
N ALA A 40 17.25 -3.75 6.56
CA ALA A 40 17.49 -5.17 6.81
C ALA A 40 18.21 -5.47 8.14
N ASN A 41 19.01 -4.53 8.65
CA ASN A 41 19.78 -4.66 9.88
C ASN A 41 19.00 -4.35 11.18
N LEU A 42 17.77 -3.83 11.09
CA LEU A 42 17.02 -3.40 12.28
C LEU A 42 16.01 -4.44 12.77
N PHE A 43 15.77 -5.51 12.01
CA PHE A 43 14.74 -6.48 12.31
C PHE A 43 15.37 -7.79 12.81
N SER A 44 15.37 -7.98 14.12
CA SER A 44 15.41 -9.32 14.69
C SER A 44 14.06 -10.00 14.39
N TYR A 45 14.10 -11.23 13.88
CA TYR A 45 12.91 -12.09 13.76
C TYR A 45 12.16 -12.14 15.10
N GLY A 46 10.82 -12.01 15.10
CA GLY A 46 9.98 -12.34 16.26
C GLY A 46 9.15 -11.24 16.90
N GLN A 47 9.11 -10.00 16.40
CA GLN A 47 8.26 -8.94 16.97
C GLN A 47 6.97 -8.71 16.15
N THR A 48 6.06 -9.68 16.20
CA THR A 48 4.71 -9.52 15.66
C THR A 48 3.97 -8.40 16.39
N GLY A 49 3.35 -7.47 15.66
CA GLY A 49 2.66 -6.30 16.23
C GLY A 49 3.47 -5.01 16.28
N PHE A 50 4.81 -5.07 16.21
CA PHE A 50 5.65 -3.88 16.33
C PHE A 50 5.49 -2.92 15.14
N GLU A 51 5.32 -3.44 13.93
CA GLU A 51 5.09 -2.63 12.73
C GLU A 51 3.77 -1.86 12.83
N GLN A 52 2.69 -2.50 13.27
CA GLN A 52 1.41 -1.83 13.51
C GLN A 52 1.52 -0.73 14.58
N TYR A 53 2.32 -0.97 15.63
CA TYR A 53 2.62 0.06 16.64
C TYR A 53 3.36 1.25 16.02
N LEU A 54 4.36 1.00 15.17
CA LEU A 54 5.09 2.07 14.49
C LEU A 54 4.21 2.87 13.55
N THR A 55 3.37 2.21 12.75
CA THR A 55 2.39 2.90 11.88
C THR A 55 1.45 3.76 12.69
N LEU A 56 0.85 3.22 13.77
CA LEU A 56 -0.02 4.01 14.63
C LEU A 56 0.73 5.18 15.28
N LYS A 57 1.98 4.97 15.68
CA LYS A 57 2.83 6.03 16.23
C LYS A 57 3.14 7.10 15.18
N GLU A 58 3.41 6.72 13.93
CA GLU A 58 3.61 7.65 12.82
C GLU A 58 2.38 8.54 12.64
N GLU A 59 1.23 7.92 12.45
CA GLU A 59 -0.04 8.59 12.17
C GLU A 59 -0.51 9.50 13.31
N VAL A 60 -0.32 9.08 14.56
CA VAL A 60 -0.82 9.82 15.71
C VAL A 60 0.20 10.85 16.22
N CYS A 61 1.51 10.57 16.14
CA CYS A 61 2.51 11.40 16.80
C CYS A 61 3.23 12.40 15.90
N TYR A 62 3.18 12.23 14.58
CA TYR A 62 3.93 13.04 13.63
C TYR A 62 3.00 13.80 12.68
N ASP A 63 3.50 14.89 12.12
CA ASP A 63 2.80 15.63 11.08
C ASP A 63 2.92 14.86 9.76
N TYR A 64 1.77 14.46 9.18
CA TYR A 64 1.71 13.77 7.89
C TYR A 64 2.37 14.55 6.74
N ARG A 65 2.54 15.87 6.88
CA ARG A 65 3.24 16.72 5.91
C ARG A 65 4.75 16.59 5.99
N SER A 66 5.28 16.10 7.11
CA SER A 66 6.69 15.92 7.37
C SER A 66 6.91 14.61 8.16
N PRO A 67 6.61 13.45 7.55
CA PRO A 67 6.74 12.16 8.22
C PRO A 67 8.21 11.93 8.63
N PRO A 68 8.45 11.28 9.78
CA PRO A 68 9.79 10.96 10.22
C PRO A 68 10.44 9.96 9.24
N GLU A 69 11.76 9.97 9.15
CA GLU A 69 12.46 8.89 8.47
C GLU A 69 12.14 7.56 9.16
N PHE A 70 11.67 6.56 8.41
CA PHE A 70 11.24 5.27 8.96
C PHE A 70 12.30 4.63 9.87
N ARG A 71 13.59 4.69 9.48
CA ARG A 71 14.70 4.19 10.30
C ARG A 71 14.76 4.86 11.67
N ARG A 72 14.58 6.19 11.73
CA ARG A 72 14.55 6.95 12.97
C ARG A 72 13.34 6.56 13.81
N LEU A 73 12.15 6.51 13.19
CA LEU A 73 10.91 6.10 13.85
C LEU A 73 11.03 4.69 14.45
N TYR A 74 11.61 3.76 13.69
CA TYR A 74 11.82 2.38 14.10
C TYR A 74 12.76 2.29 15.31
N LEU A 75 13.92 2.95 15.26
CA LEU A 75 14.88 3.02 16.38
C LEU A 75 14.25 3.68 17.62
N GLU A 76 13.47 4.74 17.42
CA GLU A 76 12.73 5.41 18.48
C GLU A 76 11.68 4.48 19.10
N GLY A 77 10.93 3.74 18.28
CA GLY A 77 10.00 2.73 18.74
C GLY A 77 10.69 1.64 19.55
N GLN A 78 11.82 1.11 19.08
CA GLN A 78 12.56 0.07 19.81
C GLN A 78 13.03 0.58 21.16
N ARG A 79 13.56 1.81 21.19
CA ARG A 79 13.97 2.48 22.42
C ARG A 79 12.78 2.66 23.37
N THR A 80 11.67 3.18 22.87
CA THR A 80 10.45 3.44 23.66
C THR A 80 9.89 2.14 24.24
N THR A 81 9.90 1.05 23.46
CA THR A 81 9.48 -0.29 23.91
C THR A 81 10.38 -0.84 25.00
N LYS A 82 11.71 -0.66 24.88
CA LYS A 82 12.68 -1.07 25.90
C LYS A 82 12.62 -0.25 27.18
N GLU A 83 12.50 1.08 27.07
CA GLU A 83 12.49 2.00 28.20
C GLU A 83 11.16 1.96 28.98
N ASN A 84 10.07 1.66 28.29
CA ASN A 84 8.74 1.56 28.88
C ASN A 84 8.23 0.12 28.84
N SER A 85 8.68 -0.68 29.81
CA SER A 85 8.11 -2.00 30.06
C SER A 85 6.62 -1.90 30.38
N ILE A 86 5.87 -2.96 30.10
CA ILE A 86 4.42 -2.99 30.35
C ILE A 86 4.06 -2.67 31.81
N ARG A 87 4.82 -3.19 32.79
CA ARG A 87 4.63 -2.88 34.21
C ARG A 87 4.80 -1.39 34.51
N ARG A 88 5.75 -0.73 33.84
CA ARG A 88 5.95 0.72 33.95
C ARG A 88 4.78 1.49 33.36
N LEU A 89 4.24 1.04 32.23
CA LEU A 89 3.06 1.64 31.60
C LEU A 89 1.81 1.47 32.48
N GLU A 90 1.61 0.28 33.06
CA GLU A 90 0.54 -0.01 34.03
C GLU A 90 0.66 0.87 35.28
N ARG A 91 1.87 1.01 35.83
CA ARG A 91 2.12 1.97 36.91
C ARG A 91 1.83 3.41 36.48
N GLY A 92 2.08 3.76 35.23
CA GLY A 92 1.69 5.04 34.64
C GLY A 92 0.18 5.27 34.66
N LEU A 93 -0.63 4.24 34.36
CA LEU A 93 -2.09 4.29 34.47
C LEU A 93 -2.54 4.54 35.92
N GLU A 94 -1.96 3.81 36.89
CA GLU A 94 -2.27 3.99 38.31
C GLU A 94 -1.93 5.41 38.81
N LEU A 95 -0.78 5.93 38.37
CA LEU A 95 -0.30 7.25 38.76
C LEU A 95 -0.93 8.40 37.96
N LYS A 96 -1.75 8.06 36.95
CA LYS A 96 -2.33 8.97 35.97
C LYS A 96 -1.28 9.82 35.25
N ASP A 97 -0.18 9.21 34.81
CA ASP A 97 0.88 9.86 34.03
C ASP A 97 0.55 9.86 32.54
N GLY A 98 0.23 11.04 31.99
CA GLY A 98 -0.26 11.19 30.61
C GLY A 98 0.61 10.49 29.55
N PRO A 99 1.93 10.77 29.47
CA PRO A 99 2.81 10.13 28.48
C PRO A 99 2.81 8.60 28.55
N LEU A 100 2.87 8.02 29.75
CA LEU A 100 2.82 6.56 29.91
C LEU A 100 1.44 5.97 29.59
N MET A 101 0.36 6.67 29.96
CA MET A 101 -1.00 6.27 29.60
C MET A 101 -1.21 6.27 28.08
N PHE A 102 -0.70 7.29 27.39
CA PHE A 102 -0.81 7.40 25.93
C PHE A 102 -0.02 6.29 25.22
N GLU A 103 1.22 6.05 25.63
CA GLU A 103 2.03 4.95 25.10
C GLU A 103 1.37 3.58 25.35
N TYR A 104 0.74 3.38 26.52
CA TYR A 104 -0.06 2.19 26.82
C TYR A 104 -1.21 2.02 25.81
N CYS A 105 -1.95 3.10 25.52
CA CYS A 105 -3.05 3.08 24.57
C CYS A 105 -2.57 2.72 23.16
N LEU A 106 -1.49 3.34 22.69
CA LEU A 106 -0.92 3.03 21.37
C LEU A 106 -0.58 1.55 21.23
N ARG A 107 0.05 0.94 22.24
CA ARG A 107 0.38 -0.49 22.20
C ARG A 107 -0.88 -1.36 22.21
N ARG A 108 -1.89 -1.00 23.00
CA ARG A 108 -3.16 -1.75 23.11
C ARG A 108 -4.06 -1.63 21.88
N LEU A 109 -4.00 -0.54 21.13
CA LEU A 109 -4.75 -0.37 19.88
C LEU A 109 -4.22 -1.26 18.74
N THR A 110 -3.02 -1.83 18.87
CA THR A 110 -2.50 -2.73 17.85
C THR A 110 -3.20 -4.10 17.91
N PRO A 111 -3.62 -4.70 16.78
CA PRO A 111 -4.34 -5.99 16.77
C PRO A 111 -3.59 -7.14 17.45
N ASN A 112 -2.27 -7.03 17.57
CA ASN A 112 -1.38 -8.00 18.20
C ASN A 112 -0.80 -7.52 19.54
N ALA A 113 -1.48 -6.61 20.25
CA ALA A 113 -1.02 -6.01 21.50
C ALA A 113 -0.55 -7.03 22.56
N ARG A 114 -1.13 -8.24 22.56
CA ARG A 114 -0.71 -9.34 23.44
C ARG A 114 0.76 -9.70 23.26
N ILE A 115 1.33 -9.55 22.05
CA ILE A 115 2.70 -9.97 21.74
C ILE A 115 3.72 -8.88 22.08
N LEU A 116 3.38 -7.61 21.86
CA LEU A 116 4.19 -6.49 22.39
C LEU A 116 4.20 -6.46 23.92
N SER A 117 3.19 -7.07 24.55
CA SER A 117 3.09 -7.25 26.00
C SER A 117 3.72 -8.56 26.50
N SER A 118 3.88 -9.59 25.65
CA SER A 118 4.24 -10.95 26.09
C SER A 118 5.71 -11.15 26.40
N CYS A 119 6.58 -10.16 26.18
CA CYS A 119 7.96 -10.29 26.59
C CYS A 119 8.13 -10.36 28.12
N ASP A 120 7.16 -9.93 28.93
CA ASP A 120 7.30 -9.86 30.40
C ASP A 120 6.04 -10.16 31.25
N VAL A 121 4.89 -10.52 30.66
CA VAL A 121 3.63 -10.74 31.41
C VAL A 121 3.17 -12.20 31.32
N PRO A 122 2.95 -12.88 32.46
CA PRO A 122 2.33 -14.19 32.48
C PRO A 122 0.95 -14.16 31.80
N PRO A 123 0.55 -15.21 31.07
CA PRO A 123 -0.73 -15.27 30.34
C PRO A 123 -1.99 -15.18 31.21
N ASP A 124 -1.85 -15.16 32.54
CA ASP A 124 -2.95 -15.27 33.52
C ASP A 124 -3.39 -13.93 34.15
N SER A 125 -2.95 -12.79 33.60
CA SER A 125 -3.37 -11.47 34.07
C SER A 125 -4.82 -11.18 33.67
N THR A 126 -5.74 -11.42 34.60
CA THR A 126 -7.18 -11.12 34.52
C THR A 126 -7.51 -9.65 34.80
N LEU A 127 -6.60 -8.72 34.49
CA LEU A 127 -6.87 -7.29 34.61
C LEU A 127 -8.08 -6.93 33.74
N ASN A 128 -9.17 -6.52 34.39
CA ASN A 128 -10.37 -5.99 33.74
C ASN A 128 -9.97 -5.05 32.60
N GLU A 129 -10.41 -5.36 31.39
CA GLU A 129 -10.06 -4.60 30.19
C GLU A 129 -10.57 -3.17 30.34
N ILE A 130 -9.67 -2.24 30.70
CA ILE A 130 -9.99 -0.81 30.71
C ILE A 130 -10.14 -0.41 29.24
N PRO A 131 -11.31 0.13 28.82
CA PRO A 131 -11.50 0.54 27.44
C PRO A 131 -10.48 1.63 27.07
N VAL A 132 -9.69 1.39 26.02
CA VAL A 132 -8.65 2.33 25.56
C VAL A 132 -9.25 3.70 25.23
N GLY A 133 -10.50 3.73 24.74
CA GLY A 133 -11.24 4.96 24.48
C GLY A 133 -11.44 5.84 25.73
N ASP A 134 -11.65 5.23 26.91
CA ASP A 134 -11.80 5.97 28.16
C ASP A 134 -10.48 6.63 28.56
N ILE A 135 -9.36 5.91 28.43
CA ILE A 135 -8.03 6.42 28.76
C ILE A 135 -7.65 7.56 27.82
N LEU A 136 -7.87 7.41 26.51
CA LEU A 136 -7.60 8.47 25.54
C LEU A 136 -8.51 9.68 25.76
N GLY A 137 -9.79 9.47 26.12
CA GLY A 137 -10.72 10.52 26.49
C GLY A 137 -10.25 11.31 27.72
N GLU A 138 -9.75 10.63 28.75
CA GLU A 138 -9.15 11.25 29.93
C GLU A 138 -7.91 12.10 29.58
N ILE A 139 -6.98 11.55 28.77
CA ILE A 139 -5.78 12.28 28.34
C ILE A 139 -6.16 13.52 27.53
N ALA A 140 -7.15 13.40 26.64
CA ALA A 140 -7.66 14.48 25.80
C ALA A 140 -8.47 15.53 26.58
N GLY A 141 -8.83 15.28 27.84
CA GLY A 141 -9.72 16.14 28.61
C GLY A 141 -11.18 16.10 28.14
N LEU A 142 -11.58 15.07 27.39
CA LEU A 142 -12.95 14.89 26.92
C LEU A 142 -13.80 14.21 28.00
N ALA A 143 -14.40 15.03 28.86
CA ALA A 143 -15.33 14.63 29.92
C ALA A 143 -16.56 13.81 29.45
N THR A 144 -16.84 13.78 28.14
CA THR A 144 -18.06 13.21 27.55
C THR A 144 -18.01 11.72 27.21
N TYR A 145 -16.82 11.10 27.18
CA TYR A 145 -16.68 9.70 26.73
C TYR A 145 -16.43 8.67 27.85
N SER A 146 -16.20 9.09 29.09
CA SER A 146 -15.85 8.18 30.18
C SER A 146 -17.08 7.41 30.69
N THR A 147 -17.10 6.09 30.47
CA THR A 147 -18.10 5.19 31.07
C THR A 147 -17.83 4.87 32.54
N LEU A 148 -16.67 5.27 33.06
CA LEU A 148 -16.26 5.04 34.44
C LEU A 148 -17.04 5.94 35.41
N VAL A 149 -17.70 5.28 36.37
CA VAL A 149 -18.49 5.91 37.43
C VAL A 149 -17.67 7.01 38.12
N ARG A 150 -18.19 8.23 38.07
CA ARG A 150 -17.63 9.40 38.76
C ARG A 150 -17.63 9.15 40.27
N ASN A 151 -16.48 8.86 40.86
CA ASN A 151 -16.34 8.97 42.31
C ASN A 151 -16.38 10.46 42.68
N ARG A 152 -17.52 10.93 43.21
CA ARG A 152 -17.75 12.30 43.73
C ARG A 152 -17.65 13.45 42.72
N GLY A 153 -17.88 13.20 41.44
CA GLY A 153 -18.10 14.26 40.44
C GLY A 153 -16.86 15.02 39.94
N ALA A 154 -15.66 14.71 40.43
CA ALA A 154 -14.41 15.30 39.94
C ALA A 154 -13.63 14.31 39.07
N PHE A 155 -13.18 14.75 37.89
CA PHE A 155 -12.29 13.97 37.05
C PHE A 155 -10.92 13.85 37.71
N ALA A 156 -10.36 12.64 37.76
CA ALA A 156 -8.98 12.45 38.17
C ALA A 156 -8.08 13.23 37.21
N LYS A 157 -7.32 14.21 37.74
CA LYS A 157 -6.44 15.05 36.92
C LYS A 157 -5.27 14.20 36.42
N VAL A 158 -5.22 13.97 35.11
CA VAL A 158 -4.06 13.36 34.44
C VAL A 158 -2.87 14.31 34.61
N LYS A 159 -1.75 13.78 35.09
CA LYS A 159 -0.49 14.50 35.28
C LYS A 159 0.27 14.57 33.97
N ASN A 160 1.14 15.58 33.85
CA ASN A 160 2.07 15.72 32.71
C ASN A 160 1.37 15.80 31.34
N THR A 161 0.12 16.27 31.29
CA THR A 161 -0.60 16.52 30.04
C THR A 161 -0.11 17.82 29.39
N SER A 162 0.56 17.71 28.24
CA SER A 162 0.84 18.85 27.37
C SER A 162 -0.29 19.02 26.35
N ALA A 163 -0.44 20.22 25.79
CA ALA A 163 -1.38 20.47 24.69
C ALA A 163 -1.13 19.55 23.49
N GLN A 164 0.14 19.27 23.19
CA GLN A 164 0.51 18.32 22.13
C GLN A 164 0.05 16.90 22.45
N LEU A 165 0.17 16.44 23.70
CA LEU A 165 -0.28 15.11 24.10
C LEU A 165 -1.81 14.99 24.02
N GLN A 166 -2.54 16.03 24.42
CA GLN A 166 -3.99 16.11 24.28
C GLN A 166 -4.43 16.03 22.81
N LEU A 167 -3.78 16.79 21.91
CA LEU A 167 -4.06 16.73 20.48
C LEU A 167 -3.80 15.35 19.88
N ARG A 168 -2.73 14.66 20.31
CA ARG A 168 -2.44 13.29 19.88
C ARG A 168 -3.49 12.29 20.36
N ALA A 169 -3.93 12.41 21.63
CA ALA A 169 -5.02 11.59 22.15
C ALA A 169 -6.35 11.85 21.42
N LEU A 170 -6.63 13.12 21.07
CA LEU A 170 -7.78 13.50 20.26
C LEU A 170 -7.70 13.00 18.81
N ALA A 171 -6.52 13.06 18.19
CA ALA A 171 -6.30 12.49 16.86
C ALA A 171 -6.58 10.99 16.89
N ALA A 172 -6.10 10.27 17.91
CA ALA A 172 -6.48 8.87 18.09
C ALA A 172 -8.01 8.64 18.26
N LEU A 173 -8.80 9.69 18.53
CA LEU A 173 -10.24 9.62 18.77
C LEU A 173 -11.15 10.15 17.63
N PHE A 174 -10.77 11.14 16.78
CA PHE A 174 -11.78 11.93 16.03
C PHE A 174 -11.51 12.44 14.59
N ARG A 175 -12.65 12.76 13.95
CA ARG A 175 -13.03 13.15 12.57
C ARG A 175 -12.16 14.11 11.73
N PRO A 176 -11.45 15.11 12.27
CA PRO A 176 -10.56 15.96 11.45
C PRO A 176 -9.50 15.17 10.69
N LEU A 177 -9.14 13.97 11.17
CA LEU A 177 -8.33 13.01 10.43
C LEU A 177 -8.96 12.59 9.10
N TRP A 178 -10.29 12.45 9.01
CA TRP A 178 -10.94 12.12 7.74
C TRP A 178 -10.88 13.27 6.73
N GLN A 179 -11.00 14.53 7.20
CA GLN A 179 -10.80 15.70 6.33
C GLN A 179 -9.34 15.83 5.89
N ALA A 180 -8.38 15.63 6.80
CA ALA A 180 -6.96 15.60 6.46
C ALA A 180 -6.63 14.45 5.49
N HIS A 181 -7.28 13.29 5.66
CA HIS A 181 -7.18 12.15 4.75
C HIS A 181 -7.75 12.48 3.36
N ASP A 182 -8.90 13.16 3.28
CA ASP A 182 -9.47 13.61 2.00
C ASP A 182 -8.54 14.60 1.27
N GLU A 183 -7.99 15.58 2.00
CA GLU A 183 -6.99 16.51 1.46
C GLU A 183 -5.72 15.78 1.01
N TYR A 184 -5.28 14.79 1.77
CA TYR A 184 -4.15 13.92 1.44
C TYR A 184 -4.39 13.13 0.15
N LEU A 185 -5.57 12.52 -0.01
CA LEU A 185 -5.96 11.81 -1.23
C LEU A 185 -5.97 12.75 -2.44
N ALA A 186 -6.48 13.98 -2.30
CA ALA A 186 -6.46 14.98 -3.36
C ALA A 186 -5.02 15.38 -3.73
N ALA A 187 -4.15 15.58 -2.73
CA ALA A 187 -2.74 15.89 -2.96
C ALA A 187 -1.99 14.73 -3.64
N LEU A 188 -2.26 13.49 -3.28
CA LEU A 188 -1.74 12.29 -3.93
C LEU A 188 -2.14 12.25 -5.42
N GLN A 189 -3.41 12.46 -5.72
CA GLN A 189 -3.90 12.51 -7.11
C GLN A 189 -3.21 13.60 -7.93
N ALA A 190 -3.03 14.80 -7.36
CA ALA A 190 -2.33 15.89 -8.05
C ALA A 190 -0.83 15.62 -8.25
N ARG A 191 -0.17 14.90 -7.33
CA ARG A 191 1.22 14.42 -7.51
C ARG A 191 1.29 13.36 -8.61
N GLU A 192 0.33 12.44 -8.64
CA GLU A 192 0.28 11.39 -9.63
C GLU A 192 0.03 11.92 -11.03
N ALA A 193 -0.90 12.86 -11.20
CA ALA A 193 -1.13 13.53 -12.48
C ALA A 193 0.15 14.18 -13.02
N ARG A 194 0.90 14.87 -12.15
CA ARG A 194 2.20 15.47 -12.51
C ARG A 194 3.24 14.41 -12.87
N ARG A 195 3.26 13.27 -12.18
CA ARG A 195 4.17 12.15 -12.50
C ARG A 195 3.81 11.54 -13.85
N LEU A 196 2.54 11.23 -14.10
CA LEU A 196 2.07 10.69 -15.37
C LEU A 196 2.40 11.61 -16.54
N ALA A 197 2.23 12.94 -16.37
CA ALA A 197 2.65 13.91 -17.38
C ALA A 197 4.17 13.86 -17.67
N LYS A 198 5.00 13.67 -16.64
CA LYS A 198 6.46 13.50 -16.81
C LYS A 198 6.80 12.18 -17.53
N VAL A 199 6.14 11.09 -17.14
CA VAL A 199 6.35 9.77 -17.75
C VAL A 199 5.89 9.77 -19.21
N ALA A 200 4.77 10.40 -19.53
CA ALA A 200 4.29 10.52 -20.91
C ALA A 200 5.29 11.26 -21.81
N LYS A 201 6.03 12.24 -21.26
CA LYS A 201 7.05 13.00 -22.01
C LYS A 201 8.32 12.18 -22.30
N ALA A 202 8.70 11.24 -21.43
CA ALA A 202 9.94 10.48 -21.56
C ALA A 202 9.80 9.08 -20.91
N PRO A 203 8.98 8.17 -21.49
CA PRO A 203 8.60 6.93 -20.84
C PRO A 203 9.80 6.03 -20.52
N ASN A 204 10.78 5.99 -21.43
CA ASN A 204 12.02 5.22 -21.30
C ASN A 204 12.88 5.62 -20.09
N GLN A 205 12.72 6.83 -19.53
CA GLN A 205 13.53 7.31 -18.39
C GLN A 205 12.93 6.95 -17.02
N TYR A 206 11.64 6.62 -16.97
CA TYR A 206 10.90 6.38 -15.72
C TYR A 206 10.31 4.98 -15.63
N LYS A 207 10.40 4.17 -16.69
CA LYS A 207 9.95 2.79 -16.74
C LYS A 207 11.11 1.88 -17.14
N CYS A 208 11.14 0.68 -16.57
CA CYS A 208 12.02 -0.36 -17.05
C CYS A 208 11.66 -0.69 -18.50
N ALA A 209 12.65 -0.71 -19.39
CA ALA A 209 12.47 -1.01 -20.81
C ALA A 209 12.20 -2.49 -21.11
N ASN A 210 12.24 -3.36 -20.11
CA ASN A 210 11.66 -4.69 -20.24
C ASN A 210 10.16 -4.58 -19.96
N ASP A 211 9.33 -4.63 -21.01
CA ASP A 211 7.90 -4.35 -20.93
C ASP A 211 7.16 -5.25 -19.92
N GLU A 212 7.61 -6.50 -19.76
CA GLU A 212 7.03 -7.45 -18.79
C GLU A 212 7.34 -7.11 -17.32
N CYS A 213 8.34 -6.26 -17.05
CA CYS A 213 8.75 -5.95 -15.67
C CYS A 213 7.84 -4.91 -15.02
N GLU A 214 7.39 -3.92 -15.79
CA GLU A 214 6.52 -2.82 -15.35
C GLU A 214 6.99 -2.03 -14.11
N ILE A 215 8.26 -2.17 -13.70
CA ILE A 215 8.84 -1.37 -12.62
C ILE A 215 9.03 0.06 -13.10
N GLN A 216 8.63 1.00 -12.24
CA GLN A 216 8.67 2.42 -12.49
C GLN A 216 9.47 3.15 -11.41
N THR A 217 9.87 4.39 -11.70
CA THR A 217 10.61 5.24 -10.77
C THR A 217 10.10 6.68 -10.79
N PHE A 218 10.33 7.41 -9.70
CA PHE A 218 10.01 8.84 -9.63
C PHE A 218 11.11 9.72 -10.22
N THR A 219 12.33 9.19 -10.34
CA THR A 219 13.49 9.93 -10.82
C THR A 219 14.18 9.18 -11.96
N LYS A 220 14.69 9.95 -12.94
CA LYS A 220 15.39 9.43 -14.13
C LYS A 220 16.69 8.66 -13.81
N HIS A 221 17.26 8.87 -12.63
CA HIS A 221 18.52 8.25 -12.21
C HIS A 221 18.31 6.97 -11.39
N SER A 222 17.06 6.62 -11.07
CA SER A 222 16.75 5.44 -10.28
C SER A 222 16.95 4.13 -11.07
N LEU A 223 16.99 4.18 -12.39
CA LEU A 223 17.19 3.02 -13.26
C LEU A 223 18.58 3.04 -13.90
N LYS A 224 19.11 1.86 -14.23
CA LYS A 224 20.39 1.71 -14.92
C LYS A 224 20.20 1.96 -16.41
N ARG A 225 20.84 3.00 -16.95
CA ARG A 225 20.86 3.26 -18.39
C ARG A 225 21.63 2.17 -19.15
N CYS A 226 21.24 1.90 -20.40
CA CYS A 226 22.07 1.11 -21.30
C CYS A 226 23.48 1.71 -21.42
N GLY A 227 24.50 0.85 -21.40
CA GLY A 227 25.90 1.25 -21.49
C GLY A 227 26.39 1.53 -22.91
N GLY A 228 25.61 1.17 -23.94
CA GLY A 228 26.00 1.39 -25.34
C GLY A 228 25.76 2.81 -25.84
N ASP A 229 26.12 3.03 -27.10
CA ASP A 229 26.15 4.34 -27.76
C ASP A 229 24.79 4.80 -28.31
N CYS A 230 23.70 4.08 -28.02
CA CYS A 230 22.36 4.44 -28.50
C CYS A 230 21.98 5.90 -28.16
N PRO A 231 21.14 6.55 -29.00
CA PRO A 231 20.76 7.96 -28.84
C PRO A 231 20.18 8.25 -27.44
N PRO A 232 20.51 9.37 -26.78
CA PRO A 232 20.08 9.66 -25.41
C PRO A 232 18.56 9.68 -25.20
N ASP A 233 17.81 10.09 -26.21
CA ASP A 233 16.35 10.15 -26.24
C ASP A 233 15.71 8.76 -26.33
N LYS A 234 16.34 7.82 -27.06
CA LYS A 234 15.90 6.42 -27.20
C LYS A 234 16.60 5.44 -26.27
N LYS A 235 17.54 5.91 -25.44
CA LYS A 235 18.33 5.07 -24.55
C LYS A 235 17.43 4.38 -23.53
N PRO A 236 17.38 3.04 -23.48
CA PRO A 236 16.55 2.33 -22.52
C PRO A 236 17.17 2.32 -21.13
N TYR A 237 16.32 2.22 -20.12
CA TYR A 237 16.69 2.13 -18.71
C TYR A 237 16.13 0.84 -18.11
N TYR A 238 16.88 0.24 -17.18
CA TYR A 238 16.56 -1.07 -16.62
C TYR A 238 16.62 -1.03 -15.10
N CYS A 239 15.69 -1.74 -14.44
CA CYS A 239 15.75 -1.91 -12.98
C CYS A 239 16.89 -2.84 -12.55
N SER A 240 17.33 -3.74 -13.44
CA SER A 240 18.31 -4.79 -13.15
C SER A 240 19.08 -5.20 -14.40
N LEU A 241 20.25 -5.83 -14.21
CA LEU A 241 21.00 -6.45 -15.32
C LEU A 241 20.21 -7.60 -15.96
N TYR A 242 19.33 -8.25 -15.20
CA TYR A 242 18.45 -9.30 -15.69
C TYR A 242 17.48 -8.76 -16.75
N CYS A 243 16.75 -7.69 -16.44
CA CYS A 243 15.86 -7.04 -17.41
C CYS A 243 16.63 -6.49 -18.62
N GLN A 244 17.84 -6.00 -18.42
CA GLN A 244 18.71 -5.59 -19.53
C GLN A 244 19.02 -6.76 -20.47
N ARG A 245 19.36 -7.94 -19.94
CA ARG A 245 19.69 -9.13 -20.75
C ARG A 245 18.50 -9.65 -21.54
N ILE A 246 17.30 -9.65 -20.95
CA ILE A 246 16.07 -10.05 -21.65
C ILE A 246 15.80 -9.09 -22.80
N HIS A 247 15.74 -7.79 -22.51
CA HIS A 247 15.46 -6.77 -23.53
C HIS A 247 16.61 -6.61 -24.55
N TRP A 248 17.83 -7.06 -24.23
CA TRP A 248 18.98 -6.98 -25.13
C TRP A 248 18.76 -7.68 -26.47
N VAL A 249 17.95 -8.76 -26.50
CA VAL A 249 17.62 -9.47 -27.74
C VAL A 249 17.02 -8.51 -28.78
N TYR A 250 16.09 -7.66 -28.35
CA TYR A 250 15.45 -6.65 -29.19
C TYR A 250 16.30 -5.40 -29.33
N HIS A 251 16.90 -4.94 -28.23
CA HIS A 251 17.62 -3.67 -28.20
C HIS A 251 18.96 -3.69 -28.96
N ARG A 252 19.62 -4.85 -29.10
CA ARG A 252 20.99 -4.92 -29.65
C ARG A 252 21.13 -4.35 -31.05
N GLU A 253 20.12 -4.50 -31.91
CA GLU A 253 20.15 -3.99 -33.29
C GLU A 253 20.16 -2.45 -33.29
N PHE A 254 19.27 -1.84 -32.50
CA PHE A 254 19.23 -0.40 -32.26
C PHE A 254 20.47 0.13 -31.54
N CYS A 255 21.06 -0.69 -30.66
CA CYS A 255 22.21 -0.28 -29.88
C CYS A 255 23.51 -0.26 -30.69
N LYS A 256 23.62 -1.08 -31.73
CA LYS A 256 24.81 -1.19 -32.60
C LYS A 256 24.71 -0.31 -33.85
N ASN A 257 23.51 -0.18 -34.44
CA ASN A 257 23.31 0.49 -35.72
C ASN A 257 23.05 1.99 -35.57
N LEU A 258 24.07 2.73 -35.11
CA LEU A 258 24.06 4.21 -35.12
C LEU A 258 24.27 4.83 -36.51
N SER A 259 24.27 4.05 -37.60
CA SER A 259 24.34 4.59 -38.95
C SER A 259 22.99 5.19 -39.35
N GLU A 260 22.69 6.37 -38.79
CA GLU A 260 21.81 7.48 -39.21
C GLU A 260 20.44 7.24 -39.90
N ASN A 261 20.03 6.04 -40.30
CA ASN A 261 18.97 5.89 -41.30
C ASN A 261 18.12 4.61 -41.20
N THR A 262 17.85 4.12 -39.99
CA THR A 262 16.66 3.27 -39.81
C THR A 262 15.60 4.07 -39.08
N GLU A 263 14.81 4.82 -39.86
CA GLU A 263 13.43 5.07 -39.46
C GLU A 263 12.85 3.71 -39.06
N ILE A 264 12.33 3.62 -37.84
CA ILE A 264 11.57 2.45 -37.41
C ILE A 264 10.44 2.35 -38.44
N ILE A 265 10.49 1.35 -39.30
CA ILE A 265 9.39 1.07 -40.23
C ILE A 265 8.21 0.78 -39.30
N ASP A 266 7.24 1.69 -39.27
CA ASP A 266 5.98 1.44 -38.56
C ASP A 266 5.41 0.15 -39.15
N ASP A 267 5.11 -0.80 -38.26
CA ASP A 267 4.44 -2.06 -38.60
C ASP A 267 3.19 -1.72 -39.41
N ASP A 268 3.24 -1.99 -40.72
CA ASP A 268 2.16 -1.71 -41.66
C ASP A 268 1.02 -2.72 -41.55
N GLY A 269 1.15 -3.69 -40.62
CA GLY A 269 0.22 -4.78 -40.44
C GLY A 269 0.21 -5.75 -41.62
N ASP A 270 1.28 -5.78 -42.44
CA ASP A 270 1.37 -6.73 -43.55
C ASP A 270 1.48 -8.18 -42.99
N PRO A 271 0.47 -9.03 -43.22
CA PRO A 271 0.48 -10.41 -42.74
C PRO A 271 1.57 -11.28 -43.40
N ALA A 272 2.29 -10.77 -44.40
CA ALA A 272 3.41 -11.45 -45.06
C ALA A 272 4.73 -11.36 -44.27
N TRP A 273 4.84 -10.51 -43.23
CA TRP A 273 5.97 -10.55 -42.32
C TRP A 273 5.96 -11.85 -41.52
N VAL A 274 6.81 -12.80 -41.92
CA VAL A 274 7.11 -13.97 -41.12
C VAL A 274 8.01 -13.52 -39.99
N ASP A 275 7.53 -13.55 -38.74
CA ASP A 275 8.34 -13.38 -37.53
C ASP A 275 9.51 -14.39 -37.61
N MET A 276 10.67 -13.92 -38.08
CA MET A 276 11.86 -14.75 -38.17
C MET A 276 12.34 -15.01 -36.74
N ASP A 277 12.00 -16.22 -36.32
CA ASP A 277 12.27 -16.86 -35.03
C ASP A 277 11.51 -16.26 -33.85
N ASP A 278 10.63 -17.10 -33.31
CA ASP A 278 10.27 -17.24 -31.89
C ASP A 278 11.54 -17.38 -31.03
N PHE A 279 12.45 -16.39 -31.06
CA PHE A 279 13.48 -16.24 -30.05
C PHE A 279 12.79 -15.76 -28.78
N ARG A 280 11.95 -16.61 -28.20
CA ARG A 280 11.70 -16.61 -26.77
C ARG A 280 13.06 -16.98 -26.18
N PRO A 281 13.74 -16.05 -25.49
CA PRO A 281 14.93 -16.44 -24.73
C PRO A 281 14.54 -17.70 -23.96
N LYS A 282 15.29 -18.81 -24.13
CA LYS A 282 15.03 -20.11 -23.46
C LYS A 282 14.43 -19.78 -22.11
N ALA A 283 13.14 -20.10 -21.90
CA ALA A 283 12.35 -19.61 -20.77
C ALA A 283 13.27 -19.58 -19.55
N PHE A 284 13.78 -18.37 -19.24
CA PHE A 284 14.80 -18.25 -18.21
C PHE A 284 14.15 -18.84 -16.95
N PRO A 285 14.83 -19.76 -16.25
CA PRO A 285 14.23 -20.70 -15.32
C PRO A 285 13.05 -20.07 -14.62
N ASP A 286 11.89 -20.69 -14.87
CA ASP A 286 10.57 -20.15 -14.57
C ASP A 286 10.62 -19.38 -13.24
N PRO A 287 10.38 -18.06 -13.24
CA PRO A 287 10.64 -17.18 -12.10
C PRO A 287 9.68 -17.41 -10.92
N TYR A 288 9.10 -18.61 -10.80
CA TYR A 288 8.50 -19.09 -9.57
C TYR A 288 9.60 -19.17 -8.51
N TRP A 289 9.75 -18.04 -7.82
CA TRP A 289 10.32 -17.86 -6.50
C TRP A 289 11.36 -18.93 -6.13
N ASP A 290 12.60 -18.74 -6.56
CA ASP A 290 13.70 -19.52 -5.99
C ASP A 290 13.77 -19.17 -4.50
N SER A 291 13.65 -20.18 -3.63
CA SER A 291 13.71 -20.00 -2.17
C SER A 291 15.01 -19.35 -1.70
N ASN A 292 16.05 -19.38 -2.53
CA ASN A 292 17.34 -18.74 -2.26
C ASN A 292 17.37 -17.26 -2.66
N TRP A 293 16.36 -16.75 -3.36
CA TRP A 293 16.30 -15.33 -3.71
C TRP A 293 16.00 -14.50 -2.48
N SER A 294 16.88 -13.55 -2.20
CA SER A 294 16.61 -12.52 -1.22
C SER A 294 15.49 -11.61 -1.75
N PRO A 295 14.33 -11.50 -1.05
CA PRO A 295 13.32 -10.51 -1.41
C PRO A 295 13.85 -9.08 -1.26
N TRP A 296 14.89 -8.92 -0.44
CA TRP A 296 15.57 -7.65 -0.17
C TRP A 296 16.71 -7.41 -1.15
N ALA A 297 16.87 -6.15 -1.56
CA ALA A 297 18.09 -5.68 -2.21
C ALA A 297 19.26 -5.72 -1.22
N GLU A 298 20.45 -6.05 -1.70
CA GLU A 298 21.67 -6.11 -0.88
C GLU A 298 22.01 -4.76 -0.23
N ARG A 299 21.57 -3.65 -0.84
CA ARG A 299 21.79 -2.28 -0.37
C ARG A 299 20.52 -1.47 -0.62
N GLU A 300 20.30 -0.45 0.20
CA GLU A 300 19.24 0.54 -0.06
C GLU A 300 19.53 1.19 -1.42
N GLY A 301 18.59 0.98 -2.35
CA GLY A 301 18.66 1.47 -3.70
C GLY A 301 17.88 2.78 -3.87
N PRO A 302 17.88 3.32 -5.10
CA PRO A 302 16.94 4.37 -5.44
C PRO A 302 15.50 3.87 -5.31
N GLU A 303 14.58 4.79 -5.09
CA GLU A 303 13.18 4.44 -4.97
C GLU A 303 12.59 3.97 -6.30
N ILE A 304 12.01 2.77 -6.25
CA ILE A 304 11.31 2.09 -7.33
C ILE A 304 9.91 1.70 -6.85
N PHE A 305 8.99 1.47 -7.78
CA PHE A 305 7.64 1.04 -7.44
C PHE A 305 6.99 0.23 -8.54
N ILE A 306 5.91 -0.46 -8.17
CA ILE A 306 4.97 -1.11 -9.07
C ILE A 306 3.55 -0.60 -8.79
N ASP A 307 2.74 -0.58 -9.83
CA ASP A 307 1.31 -0.32 -9.76
C ASP A 307 0.58 -1.65 -9.93
N ILE A 308 -0.28 -1.99 -8.96
CA ILE A 308 -1.09 -3.21 -8.90
C ILE A 308 -2.56 -2.81 -9.03
N LYS A 309 -3.30 -3.44 -9.93
CA LYS A 309 -4.74 -3.21 -10.04
C LYS A 309 -5.43 -3.71 -8.78
N HIS A 310 -6.38 -2.94 -8.25
CA HIS A 310 -7.12 -3.36 -7.08
C HIS A 310 -7.83 -4.70 -7.37
N PRO A 311 -7.65 -5.75 -6.54
CA PRO A 311 -8.16 -7.09 -6.83
C PRO A 311 -9.69 -7.17 -6.76
N SER A 312 -10.34 -6.33 -5.95
CA SER A 312 -11.80 -6.28 -5.86
C SER A 312 -12.45 -5.76 -7.13
N HIS A 313 -13.39 -6.53 -7.68
CA HIS A 313 -14.25 -6.13 -8.79
C HIS A 313 -15.16 -4.93 -8.47
N TYR A 314 -15.38 -4.62 -7.19
CA TYR A 314 -16.15 -3.45 -6.77
C TYR A 314 -15.38 -2.13 -6.88
N ARG A 315 -14.06 -2.19 -7.12
CA ARG A 315 -13.17 -1.03 -7.18
C ARG A 315 -12.43 -0.98 -8.53
N PRO A 316 -13.15 -1.01 -9.68
CA PRO A 316 -12.51 -1.04 -10.99
C PRO A 316 -11.76 0.27 -11.25
N GLY A 317 -10.57 0.16 -11.84
CA GLY A 317 -9.71 1.31 -12.16
C GLY A 317 -8.92 1.86 -10.98
N GLU A 318 -9.07 1.29 -9.79
CA GLU A 318 -8.25 1.66 -8.65
C GLU A 318 -6.92 0.91 -8.65
N ILE A 319 -5.87 1.58 -8.17
CA ILE A 319 -4.51 1.08 -8.14
C ILE A 319 -3.97 1.12 -6.71
N ILE A 320 -3.33 0.02 -6.30
CA ILE A 320 -2.47 -0.08 -5.13
C ILE A 320 -1.03 0.08 -5.62
N ARG A 321 -0.32 1.09 -5.10
CA ARG A 321 1.08 1.33 -5.44
C ARG A 321 1.98 0.80 -4.33
N LEU A 322 2.92 -0.06 -4.69
CA LEU A 322 3.95 -0.54 -3.77
C LEU A 322 5.28 0.17 -4.09
N ARG A 323 5.73 1.05 -3.18
CA ARG A 323 7.01 1.77 -3.24
C ARG A 323 8.05 1.10 -2.36
N THR A 324 9.30 1.12 -2.79
CA THR A 324 10.41 0.58 -2.00
C THR A 324 11.76 1.11 -2.44
N ARG A 325 12.70 1.12 -1.50
CA ARG A 325 14.14 1.29 -1.68
C ARG A 325 14.91 0.04 -1.28
N THR A 326 14.23 -0.94 -0.68
CA THR A 326 14.86 -2.08 0.00
C THR A 326 14.43 -3.42 -0.56
N LEU A 327 13.31 -3.53 -1.28
CA LEU A 327 12.98 -4.75 -2.02
C LEU A 327 13.77 -4.78 -3.32
N SER A 328 14.17 -5.99 -3.73
CA SER A 328 14.83 -6.16 -5.02
C SER A 328 13.83 -5.94 -6.16
N PRO A 329 14.28 -5.47 -7.34
CA PRO A 329 13.42 -5.39 -8.52
C PRO A 329 12.78 -6.73 -8.89
N VAL A 330 13.51 -7.83 -8.67
CA VAL A 330 13.00 -9.19 -8.90
C VAL A 330 11.81 -9.48 -7.97
N CYS A 331 11.93 -9.17 -6.68
CA CYS A 331 10.84 -9.35 -5.72
C CYS A 331 9.59 -8.56 -6.12
N LEU A 332 9.73 -7.29 -6.52
CA LEU A 332 8.61 -6.49 -7.00
C LEU A 332 7.96 -7.09 -8.25
N SER A 333 8.76 -7.53 -9.22
CA SER A 333 8.24 -8.13 -10.45
C SER A 333 7.42 -9.40 -10.16
N VAL A 334 7.92 -10.26 -9.27
CA VAL A 334 7.20 -11.47 -8.86
C VAL A 334 5.93 -11.13 -8.08
N TYR A 335 6.02 -10.17 -7.14
CA TYR A 335 4.85 -9.72 -6.37
C TYR A 335 3.77 -9.14 -7.28
N LYS A 336 4.15 -8.33 -8.28
CA LYS A 336 3.20 -7.82 -9.28
C LYS A 336 2.52 -8.96 -10.04
N ARG A 337 3.31 -9.91 -10.54
CA ARG A 337 2.80 -11.06 -11.31
C ARG A 337 1.84 -11.91 -10.48
N TYR A 338 2.14 -12.11 -9.19
CA TYR A 338 1.23 -12.77 -8.26
C TYR A 338 -0.17 -12.13 -8.28
N TRP A 339 -0.26 -10.79 -8.27
CA TRP A 339 -1.54 -10.08 -8.34
C TRP A 339 -2.22 -10.06 -9.72
N THR A 340 -1.54 -10.50 -10.78
CA THR A 340 -2.15 -10.72 -12.10
C THR A 340 -2.77 -12.12 -12.25
N LEU A 341 -2.49 -13.02 -11.31
CA LEU A 341 -3.05 -14.38 -11.34
C LEU A 341 -4.54 -14.37 -10.94
N PRO A 342 -5.33 -15.30 -11.49
CA PRO A 342 -6.66 -15.60 -10.97
C PRO A 342 -6.63 -15.87 -9.46
N GLU A 343 -7.72 -15.58 -8.77
CA GLU A 343 -7.83 -15.75 -7.31
C GLU A 343 -7.55 -17.20 -6.90
N GLU A 344 -8.07 -18.17 -7.66
CA GLU A 344 -7.87 -19.60 -7.39
C GLU A 344 -6.38 -20.00 -7.47
N ALA A 345 -5.63 -19.40 -8.39
CA ALA A 345 -4.20 -19.65 -8.52
C ALA A 345 -3.41 -19.00 -7.37
N ARG A 346 -3.84 -17.84 -6.88
CA ARG A 346 -3.24 -17.19 -5.71
C ARG A 346 -3.47 -18.00 -4.44
N ASP A 347 -4.66 -18.57 -4.25
CA ASP A 347 -4.98 -19.40 -3.09
C ASP A 347 -4.12 -20.68 -3.03
N ILE A 348 -3.88 -21.31 -4.18
CA ILE A 348 -2.98 -22.47 -4.28
C ILE A 348 -1.56 -22.09 -3.88
N LEU A 349 -1.06 -20.95 -4.39
CA LEU A 349 0.27 -20.44 -4.05
C LEU A 349 0.37 -20.12 -2.56
N ASP A 350 -0.61 -19.41 -1.98
CA ASP A 350 -0.63 -19.06 -0.55
C ASP A 350 -0.63 -20.31 0.33
N THR A 351 -1.43 -21.31 -0.04
CA THR A 351 -1.47 -22.60 0.66
C THR A 351 -0.11 -23.32 0.58
N SER A 352 0.52 -23.35 -0.60
CA SER A 352 1.85 -23.96 -0.78
C SER A 352 2.96 -23.24 -0.01
N LEU A 353 2.83 -21.93 0.19
CA LEU A 353 3.74 -21.12 1.00
C LEU A 353 3.49 -21.28 2.51
N GLY A 354 2.56 -22.15 2.91
CA GLY A 354 2.23 -22.41 4.30
C GLY A 354 1.49 -21.26 4.99
N ARG A 355 0.92 -20.32 4.22
CA ARG A 355 -0.05 -19.38 4.78
C ARG A 355 -1.34 -20.17 4.99
N GLN A 356 -1.70 -20.38 6.25
CA GLN A 356 -3.05 -20.87 6.52
C GLN A 356 -4.04 -19.85 5.96
N PRO A 357 -5.05 -20.28 5.18
CA PRO A 357 -6.08 -19.37 4.72
C PRO A 357 -6.61 -18.62 5.94
N MET A 358 -6.70 -17.28 5.84
CA MET A 358 -7.40 -16.52 6.86
C MET A 358 -8.85 -16.97 6.78
N ASN A 359 -9.21 -17.96 7.61
CA ASN A 359 -10.54 -18.48 7.70
C ASN A 359 -11.46 -17.27 7.86
N GLU A 360 -12.27 -17.01 6.83
CA GLU A 360 -13.45 -16.15 6.92
C GLU A 360 -14.43 -16.85 7.87
N GLY A 361 -14.10 -16.79 9.15
CA GLY A 361 -14.94 -17.25 10.22
C GLY A 361 -16.14 -16.31 10.27
N HIS A 362 -17.17 -16.65 9.50
CA HIS A 362 -18.58 -16.65 9.88
C HIS A 362 -19.38 -17.28 8.73
N ALA A 363 -19.49 -18.61 8.74
CA ALA A 363 -20.63 -19.25 8.11
C ALA A 363 -21.90 -18.59 8.66
N ARG A 364 -22.68 -17.95 7.78
CA ARG A 364 -24.02 -17.44 8.13
C ARG A 364 -24.79 -18.59 8.78
N PRO A 365 -25.33 -18.42 10.00
CA PRO A 365 -26.22 -19.43 10.57
C PRO A 365 -27.38 -19.64 9.60
N GLN A 366 -27.59 -20.87 9.15
CA GLN A 366 -28.75 -21.19 8.34
C GLN A 366 -30.02 -20.88 9.14
N PRO A 367 -31.06 -20.30 8.51
CA PRO A 367 -32.34 -20.10 9.18
C PRO A 367 -32.88 -21.47 9.59
N ARG A 368 -33.10 -21.64 10.90
CA ARG A 368 -33.81 -22.81 11.41
C ARG A 368 -35.25 -22.74 10.91
N ALA A 369 -35.70 -23.83 10.28
CA ALA A 369 -37.08 -24.04 9.86
C ALA A 369 -38.02 -24.25 11.06
#